data_AF-A0A0G0VI23-F1
#
_entry.id   AF-A0A0G0VI23-F1
#
_cell.length_a   1.000
_cell.length_b   1.000
_cell.length_c   1.000
_cell.angle_alpha   90.00
_cell.angle_beta   90.00
_cell.angle_gamma   90.00
#
_symmetry.space_group_name_H-M   'P 1'
#
loop_
_entity.id
_entity.type
_entity.pdbx_description
1 polymer ?
#
loop_
_entity_poly.entity_id
_entity_poly.type
_entity_poly.pdbx_seq_one_letter_code
_entity_poly.pdbx_strand_id
1 'polypeptide(L)'
;MQQFTVPQFIDVEDKIFGPITVRQFIILLVDGLVLFVCYKLADLVLFVILLAIFGGIGLILAFVKINGQPFHYFILNFLQTMQKSPVRVWQKQYTNAELKKMSQIEKVVAPIVIPHKNLPGASKLSEMALLVDTGGVYRPEE
;
A
#
# COMPACT_ATOMS: atom_id res chain seq x y z
N MET A 1 -14.83 25.02 -13.18
CA MET A 1 -14.47 23.95 -12.22
C MET A 1 -13.69 22.90 -13.00
N GLN A 2 -12.45 22.58 -12.60
CA GLN A 2 -11.69 21.51 -13.24
C GLN A 2 -12.26 20.16 -12.78
N GLN A 3 -12.75 19.36 -13.72
CA GLN A 3 -13.18 17.98 -13.45
C GLN A 3 -11.96 17.06 -13.57
N PHE A 4 -11.65 16.35 -12.49
CA PHE A 4 -10.64 15.29 -12.50
C PHE A 4 -11.30 13.97 -12.89
N THR A 5 -10.67 13.25 -13.81
CA THR A 5 -11.09 11.88 -14.14
C THR A 5 -10.72 10.96 -12.98
N VAL A 6 -11.73 10.31 -12.40
CA VAL A 6 -11.53 9.29 -11.37
C VAL A 6 -11.00 8.02 -12.05
N PRO A 7 -9.83 7.48 -11.66
CA PRO A 7 -9.35 6.22 -12.19
C PRO A 7 -10.30 5.10 -11.80
N GLN A 8 -10.74 4.31 -12.79
CA GLN A 8 -11.78 3.28 -12.62
C GLN A 8 -11.24 1.94 -12.10
N PHE A 9 -9.92 1.73 -12.12
CA PHE A 9 -9.28 0.43 -11.83
C PHE A 9 -8.30 0.50 -10.65
N ILE A 10 -8.62 1.28 -9.61
CA ILE A 10 -7.77 1.33 -8.40
C ILE A 10 -7.81 0.04 -7.58
N ASP A 11 -8.89 -0.75 -7.71
CA ASP A 11 -9.12 -1.97 -6.92
C ASP A 11 -8.60 -3.25 -7.60
N VAL A 12 -8.21 -3.16 -8.87
CA VAL A 12 -7.72 -4.31 -9.64
C VAL A 12 -6.21 -4.39 -9.47
N GLU A 13 -5.74 -5.47 -8.84
CA GLU A 13 -4.31 -5.76 -8.74
C GLU A 13 -3.67 -5.95 -10.12
N ASP A 14 -2.46 -5.42 -10.26
CA ASP A 14 -1.64 -5.61 -11.46
C ASP A 14 -1.32 -7.09 -11.67
N LYS A 15 -1.49 -7.52 -12.93
CA LYS A 15 -1.18 -8.88 -13.39
C LYS A 15 0.16 -8.89 -14.09
N ILE A 16 1.09 -9.74 -13.62
CA ILE A 16 2.42 -9.88 -14.22
C ILE A 16 2.40 -10.92 -15.34
N PHE A 17 1.90 -12.13 -15.02
CA PHE A 17 1.92 -13.27 -15.93
C PHE A 17 0.50 -13.67 -16.31
N GLY A 18 0.01 -13.10 -17.41
CA GLY A 18 -1.35 -13.37 -17.91
C GLY A 18 -2.42 -13.04 -16.86
N PRO A 19 -3.12 -14.04 -16.28
CA PRO A 19 -4.13 -13.81 -15.25
C PRO A 19 -3.57 -13.66 -13.81
N ILE A 20 -2.28 -13.88 -13.57
CA ILE A 20 -1.68 -13.99 -12.23
C ILE A 20 -1.18 -12.63 -11.71
N THR A 21 -1.63 -12.23 -10.52
CA THR A 21 -1.17 -11.01 -9.84
C THR A 21 0.18 -11.20 -9.15
N VAL A 22 0.88 -10.10 -8.84
CA VAL A 22 2.17 -10.13 -8.12
C VAL A 22 2.06 -10.97 -6.83
N ARG A 23 0.98 -10.76 -6.07
CA ARG A 23 0.74 -11.47 -4.83
C ARG A 23 0.55 -12.97 -5.06
N GLN A 24 -0.27 -13.33 -6.05
CA GLN A 24 -0.53 -14.73 -6.37
C GLN A 24 0.76 -15.45 -6.77
N PHE A 25 1.60 -14.79 -7.57
CA PHE A 25 2.91 -15.31 -7.94
C PHE A 25 3.79 -15.57 -6.71
N ILE A 26 3.88 -14.63 -5.77
CA ILE A 26 4.67 -14.82 -4.54
C ILE A 26 4.13 -15.98 -3.70
N ILE A 27 2.81 -16.11 -3.56
CA ILE A 27 2.19 -17.23 -2.83
C ILE A 27 2.56 -18.57 -3.47
N LEU A 28 2.41 -18.68 -4.79
CA LEU A 28 2.75 -19.90 -5.54
C LEU A 28 4.25 -20.21 -5.51
N LEU A 29 5.11 -19.19 -5.51
CA LEU A 29 6.55 -19.36 -5.39
C LEU A 29 6.91 -19.95 -4.02
N VAL A 30 6.36 -19.39 -2.94
CA VAL A 30 6.60 -19.91 -1.58
C VAL A 30 6.07 -21.33 -1.44
N ASP A 31 4.84 -21.59 -1.90
CA ASP A 31 4.24 -22.92 -1.89
C ASP A 31 5.07 -23.94 -2.70
N GLY A 32 5.52 -23.54 -3.89
CA GLY A 32 6.40 -24.34 -4.73
C GLY A 32 7.75 -24.66 -4.08
N LEU A 33 8.34 -23.71 -3.35
CA LEU A 33 9.57 -23.96 -2.59
C LEU A 33 9.33 -24.94 -1.42
N VAL A 34 8.21 -24.81 -0.71
CA VAL A 34 7.83 -25.77 0.35
C VAL A 34 7.64 -27.16 -0.24
N LEU A 35 6.90 -27.27 -1.35
CA LEU A 35 6.71 -28.54 -2.06
C LEU A 35 8.02 -29.13 -2.59
N PHE A 36 8.95 -28.30 -3.06
CA PHE A 36 10.28 -28.76 -3.49
C PHE A 36 11.08 -29.35 -2.32
N VAL A 37 11.03 -28.72 -1.14
CA VAL A 37 11.66 -29.25 0.08
C VAL A 37 10.99 -30.57 0.49
N CYS A 38 9.66 -30.64 0.45
CA CYS A 38 8.93 -31.88 0.70
C CYS A 38 9.33 -32.98 -0.28
N TYR A 39 9.45 -32.68 -1.56
CA TYR A 39 9.88 -33.64 -2.59
C TYR A 39 11.28 -34.21 -2.31
N LYS A 40 12.19 -33.40 -1.76
CA LYS A 40 13.57 -33.84 -1.44
C LYS A 40 13.66 -34.69 -0.18
N LEU A 41 12.75 -34.53 0.78
CA LEU A 41 12.80 -35.17 2.09
C LEU A 41 11.83 -36.36 2.22
N ALA A 42 10.74 -36.37 1.45
CA ALA A 42 9.68 -37.35 1.56
C ALA A 42 9.85 -38.53 0.58
N ASP A 43 9.34 -39.70 0.98
CA ASP A 43 9.07 -40.79 0.05
C ASP A 43 7.89 -40.44 -0.88
N LEU A 44 7.78 -41.09 -2.05
CA LEU A 44 6.82 -40.77 -3.11
C LEU A 44 5.37 -40.73 -2.58
N VAL A 45 4.98 -41.72 -1.78
CA VAL A 45 3.62 -41.78 -1.21
C VAL A 45 3.35 -40.59 -0.30
N LEU A 46 4.30 -40.26 0.58
CA LEU A 46 4.18 -39.14 1.50
C LEU A 46 4.19 -37.81 0.72
N PHE A 47 5.02 -37.69 -0.30
CA PHE A 47 5.08 -36.52 -1.17
C PHE A 47 3.74 -36.25 -1.86
N VAL A 48 3.08 -37.27 -2.41
CA VAL A 48 1.77 -37.08 -3.08
C VAL A 48 0.71 -36.57 -2.11
N ILE A 49 0.70 -37.07 -0.87
CA ILE A 49 -0.21 -36.57 0.17
C ILE A 49 0.10 -35.12 0.52
N LEU A 50 1.37 -34.79 0.73
CA LEU A 50 1.79 -33.42 1.03
C LEU A 50 1.51 -32.47 -0.14
N LEU A 51 1.67 -32.93 -1.39
CA LEU A 51 1.34 -32.16 -2.58
C LEU A 51 -0.15 -31.84 -2.65
N ALA A 52 -1.01 -32.81 -2.35
CA ALA A 52 -2.45 -32.55 -2.30
C ALA A 52 -2.82 -31.54 -1.21
N ILE A 53 -2.20 -31.64 -0.02
CA ILE A 53 -2.48 -30.75 1.11
C ILE A 53 -1.91 -29.35 0.86
N PHE A 54 -0.59 -29.22 0.71
CA PHE A 54 0.07 -27.92 0.55
C PHE A 54 -0.28 -27.28 -0.78
N GLY A 55 -0.24 -28.01 -1.89
CA GLY A 55 -0.63 -27.49 -3.20
C GLY A 55 -2.10 -27.05 -3.22
N GLY A 56 -2.99 -27.80 -2.56
CA GLY A 56 -4.39 -27.39 -2.39
C GLY A 56 -4.51 -26.08 -1.60
N ILE A 57 -3.82 -25.97 -0.47
CA ILE A 57 -3.80 -24.76 0.37
C ILE A 57 -3.22 -23.56 -0.39
N GLY A 58 -2.11 -23.74 -1.10
CA GLY A 58 -1.45 -22.71 -1.91
C GLY A 58 -2.37 -22.16 -3.00
N LEU A 59 -3.07 -23.04 -3.71
CA LEU A 59 -4.06 -22.64 -4.73
C LEU A 59 -5.24 -21.89 -4.12
N ILE A 60 -5.77 -22.35 -2.99
CA ILE A 60 -6.87 -21.67 -2.28
C ILE A 60 -6.43 -20.27 -1.85
N LEU A 61 -5.24 -20.15 -1.23
CA LEU A 61 -4.71 -18.86 -0.77
C LEU A 61 -4.44 -17.87 -1.92
N ALA A 62 -4.02 -18.36 -3.07
CA ALA A 62 -3.72 -17.53 -4.23
C ALA A 62 -5.00 -17.07 -4.97
N PHE A 63 -5.93 -17.97 -5.25
CA PHE A 63 -7.01 -17.70 -6.22
C PHE A 63 -8.39 -17.49 -5.59
N VAL A 64 -8.65 -18.02 -4.41
CA VAL A 64 -9.98 -17.89 -3.79
C VAL A 64 -10.15 -16.47 -3.24
N LYS A 65 -11.32 -15.91 -3.52
CA LYS A 65 -11.78 -14.64 -2.95
C LYS A 65 -13.12 -14.88 -2.28
N ILE A 66 -13.29 -14.34 -1.07
CA ILE A 66 -14.53 -14.39 -0.31
C ILE A 66 -15.04 -12.96 -0.18
N ASN A 67 -16.26 -12.68 -0.66
CA ASN A 67 -16.85 -11.34 -0.66
C ASN A 67 -15.95 -10.26 -1.29
N GLY A 68 -15.27 -10.59 -2.38
CA GLY A 68 -14.31 -9.69 -3.06
C GLY A 68 -12.95 -9.56 -2.36
N GLN A 69 -12.80 -10.08 -1.14
CA GLN A 69 -11.57 -10.02 -0.37
C GLN A 69 -10.69 -11.26 -0.66
N PRO A 70 -9.36 -11.10 -0.78
CA PRO A 70 -8.43 -12.22 -0.87
C PRO A 70 -8.49 -13.16 0.35
N PHE A 71 -8.33 -14.46 0.12
CA PHE A 71 -8.50 -15.48 1.17
C PHE A 71 -7.57 -15.32 2.39
N HIS A 72 -6.31 -14.89 2.19
CA HIS A 72 -5.38 -14.67 3.32
C HIS A 72 -5.87 -13.58 4.28
N TYR A 73 -6.47 -12.49 3.78
CA TYR A 73 -7.10 -11.49 4.65
C TYR A 73 -8.35 -12.04 5.33
N PHE A 74 -9.10 -12.91 4.66
CA PHE A 74 -10.26 -13.55 5.27
C PHE A 74 -9.85 -14.39 6.48
N ILE A 75 -8.81 -15.23 6.35
CA ILE A 75 -8.26 -16.02 7.47
C ILE A 75 -7.77 -15.09 8.57
N LEU A 76 -7.01 -14.05 8.23
CA LEU A 76 -6.48 -13.10 9.21
C LEU A 76 -7.62 -12.41 9.99
N ASN A 77 -8.66 -11.96 9.30
CA ASN A 77 -9.83 -11.35 9.93
C ASN A 77 -10.60 -12.36 10.79
N PHE A 78 -10.74 -13.59 10.33
CA PHE A 78 -11.38 -14.68 11.07
C PHE A 78 -10.65 -14.96 12.39
N LEU A 79 -9.32 -15.15 12.34
CA LEU A 79 -8.49 -15.38 13.52
C LEU A 79 -8.54 -14.20 14.49
N GLN A 80 -8.43 -12.96 13.98
CA GLN A 80 -8.53 -11.76 14.81
C GLN A 80 -9.90 -11.62 15.48
N THR A 81 -10.98 -12.02 14.79
CA THR A 81 -12.35 -11.94 15.32
C THR A 81 -12.56 -12.99 16.40
N MET A 82 -12.05 -14.22 16.22
CA MET A 82 -12.11 -15.25 17.25
C MET A 82 -11.39 -14.85 18.53
N GLN A 83 -10.29 -14.10 18.44
CA GLN A 83 -9.53 -13.67 19.61
C GLN A 83 -10.18 -12.47 20.34
N LYS A 84 -11.01 -11.68 19.65
CA LYS A 84 -11.63 -10.48 20.22
C LYS A 84 -12.94 -10.81 20.93
N SER A 85 -13.18 -10.14 22.06
CA SER A 85 -14.47 -10.23 22.75
C SER A 85 -15.59 -9.68 21.85
N PRO A 86 -16.75 -10.36 21.76
CA PRO A 86 -17.89 -9.88 20.97
C PRO A 86 -18.53 -8.62 21.57
N VAL A 87 -18.28 -8.32 22.85
CA VAL A 87 -18.84 -7.16 23.52
C VAL A 87 -18.03 -5.92 23.15
N ARG A 88 -18.62 -5.04 22.33
CA ARG A 88 -18.06 -3.70 22.09
C ARG A 88 -18.52 -2.74 23.18
N VAL A 89 -17.65 -2.44 24.13
CA VAL A 89 -17.90 -1.40 25.15
C VAL A 89 -17.31 -0.08 24.63
N TRP A 90 -18.10 0.99 24.66
CA TRP A 90 -17.57 2.33 24.42
C TRP A 90 -16.63 2.72 25.58
N GLN A 91 -15.34 2.85 25.29
CA GLN A 91 -14.34 3.32 26.25
C GLN A 91 -13.93 4.73 25.88
N LYS A 92 -14.35 5.71 26.70
CA LYS A 92 -13.97 7.13 26.53
C LYS A 92 -12.50 7.38 26.89
N GLN A 93 -11.90 6.48 27.67
CA GLN A 93 -10.51 6.57 28.09
C GLN A 93 -9.63 5.77 27.14
N TYR A 94 -8.60 6.42 26.61
CA TYR A 94 -7.61 5.77 25.76
C TYR A 94 -6.67 4.90 26.59
N THR A 95 -6.38 3.71 26.09
CA THR A 95 -5.35 2.86 26.69
C THR A 95 -3.96 3.45 26.41
N ASN A 96 -2.98 3.24 27.30
CA ASN A 96 -1.58 3.69 27.09
C ASN A 96 -0.99 3.24 25.73
N ALA A 97 -1.39 2.06 25.25
CA ALA A 97 -1.01 1.55 23.93
C ALA A 97 -1.60 2.37 22.77
N GLU A 98 -2.81 2.91 22.92
CA GLU A 98 -3.47 3.74 21.91
C GLU A 98 -2.85 5.14 21.86
N LEU A 99 -2.53 5.72 23.01
CA LEU A 99 -1.79 6.99 23.11
C LEU A 99 -0.40 6.90 22.46
N LYS A 100 0.28 5.76 22.63
CA LYS A 100 1.57 5.50 21.96
C LYS A 100 1.43 5.39 20.44
N LYS A 101 0.33 4.81 19.94
CA LYS A 101 0.05 4.75 18.49
C LYS A 101 -0.28 6.14 17.94
N MET A 102 -1.09 6.93 18.64
CA MET A 102 -1.44 8.29 18.23
C MET A 102 -0.22 9.20 18.16
N SER A 103 0.65 9.17 19.18
CA SER A 103 1.91 9.94 19.18
C SER A 103 2.90 9.46 18.11
N GLN A 104 2.87 8.18 17.70
CA GLN A 104 3.66 7.70 16.57
C GLN A 104 3.10 8.18 15.23
N ILE A 105 1.77 8.23 15.07
CA ILE A 105 1.12 8.77 13.85
C ILE A 105 1.47 10.25 13.68
N GLU A 106 1.45 11.02 14.77
CA GLU A 106 1.85 12.44 14.77
C GLU A 106 3.32 12.64 14.35
N LYS A 107 4.22 11.72 14.72
CA LYS A 107 5.63 11.78 14.29
C LYS A 107 5.85 11.44 12.82
N VAL A 108 4.97 10.63 12.21
CA VAL A 108 5.08 10.25 10.79
C VAL A 108 4.52 11.34 9.88
N VAL A 109 3.56 12.12 10.35
CA VAL A 109 3.09 13.35 9.69
C VAL A 109 4.00 14.51 10.10
N ALA A 110 5.30 14.42 9.79
CA ALA A 110 6.10 15.64 9.74
C ALA A 110 5.40 16.61 8.77
N PRO A 111 5.21 17.89 9.13
CA PRO A 111 4.53 18.83 8.25
C PRO A 111 5.23 18.80 6.89
N ILE A 112 4.45 18.54 5.84
CA ILE A 112 4.91 18.69 4.46
C ILE A 112 5.51 20.09 4.41
N VAL A 113 6.84 20.20 4.29
CA VAL A 113 7.50 21.47 4.09
C VAL A 113 7.09 21.89 2.70
N ILE A 114 5.94 22.56 2.58
CA ILE A 114 5.54 23.21 1.35
C ILE A 114 6.67 24.20 1.11
N PRO A 115 7.48 24.03 0.04
CA PRO A 115 8.53 24.99 -0.24
C PRO A 115 7.82 26.31 -0.49
N HIS A 116 7.88 27.21 0.50
CA HIS A 116 7.39 28.56 0.33
C HIS A 116 8.35 29.14 -0.71
N LYS A 117 7.87 29.31 -1.94
CA LYS A 117 8.61 30.04 -2.96
C LYS A 117 8.86 31.43 -2.36
N ASN A 118 10.12 31.74 -2.06
CA ASN A 118 10.50 33.04 -1.51
C ASN A 118 9.83 34.12 -2.37
N LEU A 119 9.04 35.00 -1.74
CA LEU A 119 8.44 36.10 -2.48
C LEU A 119 9.58 36.87 -3.17
N PRO A 120 9.45 37.19 -4.47
CA PRO A 120 10.42 38.06 -5.12
C PRO A 120 10.52 39.34 -4.29
N GLY A 121 11.72 39.71 -3.86
CA GLY A 121 11.95 40.95 -3.12
C GLY A 121 11.46 42.15 -3.94
N ALA A 122 11.09 43.24 -3.29
CA ALA A 122 10.52 44.43 -3.94
C ALA A 122 11.37 44.93 -5.13
N SER A 123 12.70 44.77 -5.08
CA SER A 123 13.62 45.05 -6.19
C SER A 123 13.25 44.30 -7.47
N LYS A 124 12.96 42.99 -7.36
CA LYS A 124 12.68 42.14 -8.52
C LYS A 124 11.35 42.47 -9.18
N LEU A 125 10.36 42.89 -8.40
CA LEU A 125 9.09 43.39 -8.93
C LEU A 125 9.25 44.74 -9.62
N SER A 126 10.08 45.63 -9.05
CA SER A 126 10.43 46.92 -9.67
C SER A 126 11.19 46.73 -10.98
N GLU A 127 12.14 45.81 -11.03
CA GLU A 127 12.91 45.49 -12.24
C GLU A 127 12.00 44.94 -13.35
N MET A 128 11.03 44.09 -12.99
CA MET A 128 10.04 43.58 -13.94
C MET A 128 9.10 44.68 -14.44
N ALA A 129 8.66 45.59 -13.57
CA ALA A 129 7.85 46.74 -13.96
C ALA A 129 8.61 47.65 -14.94
N LEU A 130 9.87 47.99 -14.62
CA LEU A 130 10.73 48.79 -15.49
C LEU A 130 10.99 48.12 -16.84
N LEU A 131 11.20 46.80 -16.87
CA LEU A 131 11.39 46.06 -18.11
C LEU A 131 10.14 46.09 -19.00
N VAL A 132 8.95 45.98 -18.40
CA VAL A 132 7.66 46.05 -19.12
C VAL A 132 7.40 47.46 -19.63
N ASP A 133 7.57 48.49 -18.79
CA ASP A 133 7.34 49.88 -19.15
C ASP A 133 8.31 50.39 -20.23
N THR A 134 9.55 49.88 -20.22
CA THR A 134 10.57 50.22 -21.21
C THR A 134 10.54 49.34 -22.46
N GLY A 135 9.57 48.43 -22.57
CA GLY A 135 9.44 47.54 -23.73
C GLY A 135 10.66 46.64 -23.98
N GLY A 136 11.42 46.30 -22.92
CA GLY A 136 12.61 45.44 -23.00
C GLY A 136 13.94 46.17 -23.23
N VAL A 137 13.97 47.50 -23.14
CA VAL A 137 15.22 48.29 -23.19
C VAL A 137 16.00 48.18 -21.87
N TYR A 138 15.32 48.10 -20.73
CA TYR A 138 15.96 47.91 -19.42
C TYR A 138 16.39 46.46 -19.18
N ARG A 139 17.67 46.23 -18.86
CA ARG A 139 18.26 44.93 -18.53
C ARG A 139 18.99 45.01 -17.19
N PRO A 140 18.54 44.31 -16.13
CA PRO A 140 19.14 44.43 -14.80
C PRO A 140 20.52 43.75 -14.65
N GLU A 141 20.99 43.03 -15.67
CA GLU A 141 22.23 42.22 -15.66
C GLU A 141 23.37 42.85 -16.50
N GLU A 142 23.12 43.99 -17.17
CA GLU A 142 24.12 44.81 -17.88
C GLU A 142 24.40 46.08 -17.07
#